data_AF-A0A315XBJ6-F1
#
_entry.id   AF-A0A315XBJ6-F1
#
_cell.length_a   1.000
_cell.length_b   1.000
_cell.length_c   1.000
_cell.angle_alpha   90.00
_cell.angle_beta   90.00
_cell.angle_gamma   90.00
#
_symmetry.space_group_name_H-M   'P 1'
#
loop_
_entity.id
_entity.type
_entity.pdbx_description
1 polymer ?
#
loop_
_entity_poly.entity_id
_entity_poly.type
_entity_poly.pdbx_seq_one_letter_code
_entity_poly.pdbx_strand_id
1 'polypeptide(L)'
;MAGYTVHNKIAEIAGIPSAISEEINRFMEDTNPPKDFEDHNTENKIFVCGHLNVSIRTLMGSEKLQERGKKECVQKEDLKWLLATRKEYIRPYYLHLAVDNICENKDRIKSGKVTIENCVNSWGKNRAVVVPGTEPYLRDVLEFLRNNVEKIRPIIFS
;
A
#
# COMPACT_ATOMS: atom_id res chain seq x y z
N MET A 1 4.84 -17.10 5.96
CA MET A 1 3.64 -16.38 5.47
C MET A 1 2.75 -15.85 6.61
N ALA A 2 3.32 -15.41 7.74
CA ALA A 2 2.54 -14.91 8.89
C ALA A 2 2.39 -13.38 8.95
N GLY A 3 2.95 -12.63 7.98
CA GLY A 3 3.09 -11.17 8.06
C GLY A 3 1.86 -10.33 7.74
N TYR A 4 0.87 -10.88 7.01
CA TYR A 4 -0.22 -10.08 6.41
C TYR A 4 -1.63 -10.55 6.78
N THR A 5 -1.78 -11.25 7.90
CA THR A 5 -3.10 -11.71 8.37
C THR A 5 -4.09 -10.56 8.51
N VAL A 6 -3.62 -9.39 8.97
CA VAL A 6 -4.44 -8.17 9.10
C VAL A 6 -4.87 -7.67 7.72
N HIS A 7 -3.92 -7.49 6.80
CA HIS A 7 -4.18 -7.00 5.44
C HIS A 7 -5.13 -7.90 4.68
N ASN A 8 -4.91 -9.22 4.72
CA ASN A 8 -5.78 -10.19 4.04
C ASN A 8 -7.21 -10.18 4.57
N LYS A 9 -7.40 -10.12 5.89
CA LYS A 9 -8.75 -10.04 6.48
C LYS A 9 -9.47 -8.73 6.11
N ILE A 10 -8.75 -7.62 6.06
CA ILE A 10 -9.34 -6.32 5.68
C ILE A 10 -9.64 -6.30 4.17
N ALA A 11 -8.77 -6.87 3.35
CA ALA A 11 -8.98 -7.03 1.90
C ALA A 11 -10.21 -7.92 1.59
N GLU A 12 -10.39 -9.00 2.35
CA GLU A 12 -11.58 -9.85 2.26
C GLU A 12 -12.87 -9.07 2.55
N ILE A 13 -12.91 -8.27 3.62
CA ILE A 13 -14.06 -7.41 3.94
C ILE A 13 -14.30 -6.37 2.84
N ALA A 14 -13.24 -5.92 2.18
CA ALA A 14 -13.33 -5.03 1.03
C ALA A 14 -13.82 -5.73 -0.25
N GLY A 15 -14.02 -7.04 -0.24
CA GLY A 15 -14.42 -7.83 -1.41
C GLY A 15 -13.27 -8.05 -2.40
N ILE A 16 -12.02 -7.95 -1.96
CA ILE A 16 -10.84 -8.17 -2.80
C ILE A 16 -10.54 -9.67 -2.81
N PRO A 17 -10.42 -10.30 -3.99
CA PRO A 17 -10.03 -11.71 -4.09
C PRO A 17 -8.70 -11.99 -3.39
N SER A 18 -8.63 -13.10 -2.65
CA SER A 18 -7.42 -13.51 -1.91
C SER A 18 -6.19 -13.58 -2.82
N ALA A 19 -6.32 -14.09 -4.04
CA ALA A 19 -5.24 -14.15 -5.02
C ALA A 19 -4.62 -12.76 -5.31
N ILE A 20 -5.45 -11.73 -5.48
CA ILE A 20 -4.99 -10.35 -5.74
C ILE A 20 -4.35 -9.77 -4.49
N SER A 21 -4.96 -9.99 -3.31
CA SER A 21 -4.41 -9.52 -2.03
C SER A 21 -3.02 -10.13 -1.76
N GLU A 22 -2.87 -11.43 -1.99
CA GLU A 22 -1.60 -12.14 -1.82
C GLU A 22 -0.53 -11.67 -2.81
N GLU A 23 -0.90 -11.40 -4.06
CA GLU A 23 0.03 -10.85 -5.05
C GLU A 23 0.48 -9.44 -4.69
N ILE A 24 -0.42 -8.56 -4.23
CA ILE A 24 -0.03 -7.25 -3.70
C ILE A 24 0.89 -7.40 -2.49
N ASN A 25 0.61 -8.31 -1.56
CA ASN A 25 1.49 -8.51 -0.42
C ASN A 25 2.90 -8.96 -0.86
N ARG A 26 2.99 -9.91 -1.82
CA ARG A 26 4.27 -10.33 -2.41
C ARG A 26 4.96 -9.20 -3.17
N PHE A 27 4.21 -8.33 -3.83
CA PHE A 27 4.74 -7.15 -4.51
C PHE A 27 5.37 -6.16 -3.53
N MET A 28 4.64 -5.87 -2.45
CA MET A 28 5.07 -4.92 -1.42
C MET A 28 6.30 -5.42 -0.67
N GLU A 29 6.45 -6.73 -0.45
CA GLU A 29 7.66 -7.33 0.12
C GLU A 29 8.73 -7.70 -0.92
N ASP A 30 8.44 -7.59 -2.21
CA ASP A 30 9.26 -8.12 -3.33
C ASP A 30 9.81 -9.53 -3.01
N THR A 31 8.94 -10.37 -2.43
CA THR A 31 9.24 -11.75 -2.03
C THR A 31 8.48 -12.71 -2.94
N ASN A 32 9.22 -13.35 -3.86
CA ASN A 32 8.65 -14.14 -4.96
C ASN A 32 7.48 -13.43 -5.65
N PRO A 33 7.64 -12.15 -6.03
CA PRO A 33 6.54 -11.42 -6.68
C PRO A 33 6.23 -12.06 -8.04
N PRO A 34 5.01 -11.88 -8.56
CA PRO A 34 4.72 -12.12 -9.98
C PRO A 34 5.81 -11.56 -10.90
N LYS A 35 6.09 -12.26 -12.00
CA LYS A 35 7.22 -11.90 -12.89
C LYS A 35 7.12 -10.48 -13.42
N ASP A 36 5.93 -10.01 -13.77
CA ASP A 36 5.69 -8.64 -14.23
C ASP A 36 5.99 -7.59 -13.15
N PHE A 37 5.77 -7.91 -11.87
CA PHE A 37 6.19 -7.08 -10.74
C PHE A 37 7.71 -7.12 -10.52
N GLU A 38 8.32 -8.29 -10.70
CA GLU A 38 9.78 -8.44 -10.64
C GLU A 38 10.46 -7.61 -11.75
N ASP A 39 9.98 -7.73 -12.97
CA ASP A 39 10.47 -6.99 -14.14
C ASP A 39 10.29 -5.48 -13.90
N HIS A 40 9.12 -5.04 -13.41
CA HIS A 40 8.91 -3.64 -13.01
C HIS A 40 9.91 -3.18 -11.94
N ASN A 41 10.15 -3.98 -10.90
CA ASN A 41 11.05 -3.60 -9.81
C ASN A 41 12.53 -3.56 -10.22
N THR A 42 12.92 -4.36 -11.21
CA THR A 42 14.32 -4.56 -11.62
C THR A 42 14.71 -3.77 -12.86
N GLU A 43 13.81 -3.65 -13.84
CA GLU A 43 14.09 -3.07 -15.15
C GLU A 43 13.68 -1.59 -15.25
N ASN A 44 12.61 -1.17 -14.56
CA ASN A 44 12.17 0.23 -14.62
C ASN A 44 13.11 1.14 -13.84
N LYS A 45 13.79 2.03 -14.58
CA LYS A 45 14.72 3.00 -14.04
C LYS A 45 14.00 4.30 -13.70
N ILE A 46 14.07 4.67 -12.43
CA ILE A 46 13.55 5.95 -11.94
C ILE A 46 14.70 6.97 -12.02
N PHE A 47 14.39 8.14 -12.56
CA PHE A 47 15.30 9.27 -12.50
C PHE A 47 15.28 9.87 -11.09
N VAL A 48 16.41 9.84 -10.39
CA VAL A 48 16.58 10.53 -9.10
C VAL A 48 17.50 11.73 -9.30
N CYS A 49 17.09 12.87 -8.72
CA CYS A 49 17.65 14.20 -8.97
C CYS A 49 19.19 14.19 -9.04
N GLY A 50 19.74 14.60 -10.19
CA GLY A 50 21.17 14.79 -10.38
C GLY A 50 21.99 13.51 -10.59
N HIS A 51 21.70 12.73 -11.64
CA HIS A 51 22.64 11.82 -12.36
C HIS A 51 22.42 10.29 -12.26
N LEU A 52 21.35 9.75 -11.64
CA LEU A 52 21.20 8.28 -11.56
C LEU A 52 19.82 7.78 -12.01
N ASN A 53 19.82 7.02 -13.12
CA ASN A 53 18.75 6.12 -13.55
C ASN A 53 18.94 4.79 -12.82
N VAL A 54 18.22 4.61 -11.72
CA VAL A 54 18.34 3.43 -10.83
C VAL A 54 17.01 2.72 -10.76
N SER A 55 17.03 1.38 -10.65
CA SER A 55 15.79 0.62 -10.52
C SER A 55 15.14 0.85 -9.16
N ILE A 56 13.84 0.52 -9.05
CA ILE A 56 13.14 0.54 -7.75
C ILE A 56 13.90 -0.30 -6.73
N ARG A 57 14.33 -1.51 -7.10
CA ARG A 57 15.09 -2.39 -6.20
C ARG A 57 16.40 -1.74 -5.74
N THR A 58 17.13 -1.08 -6.64
CA THR A 58 18.35 -0.34 -6.28
C THR A 58 18.07 0.86 -5.36
N LEU A 59 16.96 1.59 -5.59
CA LEU A 59 16.54 2.71 -4.74
C LEU A 59 16.12 2.30 -3.33
N MET A 60 15.66 1.07 -3.17
CA MET A 60 15.33 0.48 -1.89
C MET A 60 16.57 -0.03 -1.15
N GLY A 61 17.67 -0.34 -1.84
CA GLY A 61 18.94 -0.71 -1.22
C GLY A 61 18.82 -1.91 -0.27
N SER A 62 19.21 -1.74 0.99
CA SER A 62 19.06 -2.73 2.07
C SER A 62 17.83 -2.49 2.96
N GLU A 63 17.04 -1.45 2.66
CA GLU A 63 15.77 -1.25 3.36
C GLU A 63 14.84 -2.42 3.02
N LYS A 64 14.10 -2.90 4.03
CA LYS A 64 13.05 -3.87 3.76
C LYS A 64 12.09 -3.24 2.76
N LEU A 65 11.66 -3.99 1.76
CA LEU A 65 10.71 -3.49 0.75
C LEU A 65 9.36 -3.05 1.36
N GLN A 66 9.09 -3.42 2.61
CA GLN A 66 8.04 -2.85 3.46
C GLN A 66 8.13 -1.30 3.62
N GLU A 67 9.31 -0.69 3.43
CA GLU A 67 9.51 0.78 3.43
C GLU A 67 9.13 1.44 2.09
N ARG A 68 8.78 0.66 1.04
CA ARG A 68 8.29 1.15 -0.27
C ARG A 68 7.13 2.12 -0.10
N GLY A 69 6.23 1.82 0.82
CA GLY A 69 5.08 2.67 1.18
C GLY A 69 5.44 4.02 1.79
N LYS A 70 6.73 4.30 2.06
CA LYS A 70 7.22 5.57 2.62
C LYS A 70 7.93 6.45 1.59
N LYS A 71 8.32 5.92 0.43
CA LYS A 71 8.99 6.68 -0.63
C LYS A 71 8.00 7.13 -1.70
N GLU A 72 7.75 8.43 -1.77
CA GLU A 72 6.81 9.02 -2.72
C GLU A 72 7.17 8.72 -4.18
N CYS A 73 8.45 8.83 -4.54
CA CYS A 73 8.90 8.56 -5.91
C CYS A 73 8.63 7.12 -6.35
N VAL A 74 8.82 6.14 -5.46
CA VAL A 74 8.56 4.72 -5.75
C VAL A 74 7.06 4.48 -5.91
N GLN A 75 6.24 5.00 -4.99
CA GLN A 75 4.78 4.89 -5.10
C GLN A 75 4.23 5.51 -6.39
N LYS A 76 4.79 6.63 -6.85
CA LYS A 76 4.37 7.24 -8.13
C LYS A 76 4.65 6.31 -9.31
N GLU A 77 5.82 5.68 -9.36
CA GLU A 77 6.16 4.77 -10.45
C GLU A 77 5.36 3.47 -10.39
N ASP A 78 5.13 2.92 -9.19
CA ASP A 78 4.23 1.78 -8.99
C ASP A 78 2.82 2.10 -9.49
N LEU A 79 2.25 3.24 -9.08
CA LEU A 79 0.90 3.64 -9.48
C LEU A 79 0.78 3.90 -10.98
N LYS A 80 1.78 4.53 -11.61
CA LYS A 80 1.82 4.69 -13.08
C LYS A 80 1.83 3.35 -13.79
N TRP A 81 2.66 2.43 -13.32
CA TRP A 81 2.79 1.11 -13.90
C TRP A 81 1.49 0.29 -13.71
N LEU A 82 0.96 0.22 -12.49
CA LEU A 82 -0.32 -0.43 -12.20
C LEU A 82 -1.47 0.15 -13.03
N LEU A 83 -1.50 1.46 -13.23
CA LEU A 83 -2.50 2.11 -14.08
C LEU A 83 -2.38 1.70 -15.55
N ALA A 84 -1.17 1.42 -16.03
CA ALA A 84 -0.92 0.97 -17.39
C ALA A 84 -1.17 -0.53 -17.60
N THR A 85 -0.93 -1.37 -16.58
CA THR A 85 -0.84 -2.84 -16.76
C THR A 85 -1.85 -3.65 -15.94
N ARG A 86 -2.27 -3.16 -14.77
CA ARG A 86 -2.93 -3.94 -13.70
C ARG A 86 -3.87 -3.05 -12.87
N LYS A 87 -4.86 -2.41 -13.50
CA LYS A 87 -5.73 -1.41 -12.83
C LYS A 87 -6.50 -1.98 -11.64
N GLU A 88 -6.84 -3.25 -11.70
CA GLU A 88 -7.50 -4.02 -10.65
C GLU A 88 -6.67 -4.15 -9.37
N TYR A 89 -5.36 -3.90 -9.45
CA TYR A 89 -4.42 -3.95 -8.32
C TYR A 89 -4.26 -2.59 -7.61
N ILE A 90 -4.76 -1.48 -8.19
CA ILE A 90 -4.59 -0.13 -7.61
C ILE A 90 -5.35 0.00 -6.29
N ARG A 91 -6.59 -0.48 -6.23
CA ARG A 91 -7.41 -0.48 -5.00
C ARG A 91 -6.74 -1.27 -3.86
N PRO A 92 -6.35 -2.55 -4.04
CA PRO A 92 -5.67 -3.29 -2.99
C PRO A 92 -4.31 -2.69 -2.62
N TYR A 93 -3.58 -2.09 -3.57
CA TYR A 93 -2.34 -1.36 -3.28
C TYR A 93 -2.59 -0.20 -2.30
N TYR A 94 -3.57 0.66 -2.58
CA TYR A 94 -3.94 1.74 -1.65
C TYR A 94 -4.46 1.22 -0.31
N LEU A 95 -5.26 0.16 -0.33
CA LEU A 95 -5.76 -0.45 0.90
C LEU A 95 -4.61 -0.98 1.77
N HIS A 96 -3.61 -1.63 1.17
CA HIS A 96 -2.43 -2.12 1.87
C HIS A 96 -1.70 -0.99 2.59
N LEU A 97 -1.39 0.10 1.88
CA LEU A 97 -0.71 1.27 2.43
C LEU A 97 -1.51 1.96 3.55
N ALA A 98 -2.83 2.06 3.39
CA ALA A 98 -3.69 2.64 4.40
C ALA A 98 -3.72 1.79 5.69
N VAL A 99 -3.77 0.46 5.53
CA VAL A 99 -3.71 -0.49 6.64
C VAL A 99 -2.37 -0.43 7.36
N ASP A 100 -1.25 -0.34 6.63
CA ASP A 100 0.07 -0.13 7.22
C ASP A 100 0.10 1.11 8.10
N ASN A 101 -0.39 2.25 7.58
CA ASN A 101 -0.44 3.50 8.36
C ASN A 101 -1.31 3.38 9.63
N ILE A 102 -2.40 2.60 9.61
CA ILE A 102 -3.20 2.31 10.81
C ILE A 102 -2.39 1.45 11.79
N CYS A 103 -1.74 0.39 11.31
CA CYS A 103 -0.92 -0.52 12.10
C CYS A 103 0.29 0.20 12.75
N GLU A 104 0.95 1.10 12.03
CA GLU A 104 2.03 1.95 12.58
C GLU A 104 1.55 2.85 13.73
N ASN A 105 0.26 3.19 13.76
CA ASN A 105 -0.35 3.97 14.84
C ASN A 105 -1.08 3.11 15.89
N LYS A 106 -0.95 1.77 15.86
CA LYS A 106 -1.67 0.82 16.73
C LYS A 106 -1.59 1.20 18.22
N ASP A 107 -0.41 1.56 18.74
CA ASP A 107 -0.24 1.92 20.16
C ASP A 107 -0.87 3.26 20.54
N ARG A 108 -0.82 4.23 19.63
CA ARG A 108 -1.48 5.54 19.81
C ARG A 108 -3.00 5.38 19.79
N ILE A 109 -3.51 4.44 18.99
CA ILE A 109 -4.93 4.10 18.96
C ILE A 109 -5.35 3.38 20.24
N LYS A 110 -4.56 2.40 20.73
CA LYS A 110 -4.83 1.71 22.01
C LYS A 110 -4.88 2.67 23.19
N SER A 111 -3.98 3.66 23.21
CA SER A 111 -3.93 4.68 24.27
C SER A 111 -4.97 5.81 24.11
N GLY A 112 -5.86 5.73 23.12
CA GLY A 112 -6.91 6.73 22.88
C GLY A 112 -6.41 8.08 22.35
N LYS A 113 -5.12 8.21 22.03
CA LYS A 113 -4.51 9.46 21.53
C LYS A 113 -4.94 9.79 20.10
N VAL A 114 -5.26 8.77 19.29
CA VAL A 114 -5.78 8.91 17.93
C VAL A 114 -6.84 7.84 17.66
N THR A 115 -7.74 8.07 16.71
CA THR A 115 -8.71 7.07 16.24
C THR A 115 -8.24 6.46 14.92
N ILE A 116 -8.80 5.29 14.54
CA ILE A 116 -8.58 4.71 13.20
C ILE A 116 -9.00 5.71 12.12
N GLU A 117 -10.15 6.37 12.31
CA GLU A 117 -10.65 7.39 11.39
C GLU A 117 -9.67 8.57 11.24
N ASN A 118 -9.09 9.06 12.34
CA ASN A 118 -8.06 10.10 12.29
C ASN A 118 -6.83 9.63 11.49
N CYS A 119 -6.43 8.36 11.62
CA CYS A 119 -5.32 7.80 10.86
C CYS A 119 -5.64 7.74 9.36
N VAL A 120 -6.84 7.27 8.99
CA VAL A 120 -7.32 7.20 7.60
C VAL A 120 -7.38 8.59 6.98
N ASN A 121 -7.99 9.56 7.67
CA ASN A 121 -8.15 10.93 7.18
C ASN A 121 -6.81 11.65 7.05
N SER A 122 -5.92 11.51 8.05
CA SER A 122 -4.60 12.14 8.00
C SER A 122 -3.74 11.55 6.87
N TRP A 123 -3.79 10.23 6.67
CA TRP A 123 -3.06 9.59 5.58
C TRP A 123 -3.60 10.01 4.22
N GLY A 124 -4.91 9.90 3.99
CA GLY A 124 -5.53 10.30 2.73
C GLY A 124 -5.28 11.77 2.34
N LYS A 125 -5.18 12.67 3.33
CA LYS A 125 -4.96 14.10 3.09
C LYS A 125 -3.48 14.47 2.91
N ASN A 126 -2.58 13.87 3.69
CA ASN A 126 -1.22 14.39 3.84
C ASN A 126 -0.12 13.41 3.38
N ARG A 127 -0.45 12.13 3.15
CA ARG A 127 0.56 11.07 2.91
C ARG A 127 0.26 10.19 1.71
N ALA A 128 -1.01 10.03 1.32
CA ALA A 128 -1.38 9.21 0.19
C ALA A 128 -0.83 9.82 -1.11
N VAL A 129 -0.01 9.05 -1.81
CA VAL A 129 0.53 9.44 -3.11
C VAL A 129 -0.54 9.22 -4.19
N VAL A 130 -0.76 10.23 -5.02
CA VAL A 130 -1.78 10.19 -6.07
C VAL A 130 -1.13 10.47 -7.42
N VAL A 131 -1.50 9.66 -8.41
CA VAL A 131 -1.15 9.83 -9.82
C VAL A 131 -2.46 10.06 -10.59
N PRO A 132 -2.50 10.94 -11.60
CA PRO A 132 -3.72 11.17 -12.38
C PRO A 132 -4.34 9.87 -12.89
N GLY A 133 -5.61 9.65 -12.57
CA GLY A 133 -6.37 8.44 -12.90
C GLY A 133 -6.50 7.44 -11.76
N THR A 134 -5.78 7.62 -10.64
CA THR A 134 -5.87 6.74 -9.47
C THR A 134 -6.77 7.28 -8.35
N GLU A 135 -7.25 8.53 -8.48
CA GLU A 135 -8.10 9.21 -7.50
C GLU A 135 -9.38 8.44 -7.12
N PRO A 136 -10.12 7.82 -8.07
CA PRO A 136 -11.34 7.09 -7.74
C PRO A 136 -11.04 5.90 -6.81
N TYR A 137 -9.91 5.21 -7.01
CA TYR A 137 -9.50 4.06 -6.21
C TYR A 137 -9.12 4.49 -4.79
N LEU A 138 -8.39 5.59 -4.63
CA LEU A 138 -8.08 6.14 -3.32
C LEU A 138 -9.35 6.55 -2.58
N ARG A 139 -10.28 7.24 -3.27
CA ARG A 139 -11.56 7.66 -2.68
C ARG A 139 -12.35 6.46 -2.17
N ASP A 140 -12.46 5.41 -2.98
CA ASP A 140 -13.16 4.18 -2.61
C ASP A 140 -12.53 3.50 -1.39
N VAL A 141 -11.19 3.43 -1.32
CA VAL A 141 -10.48 2.91 -0.13
C VAL A 141 -10.77 3.74 1.12
N LEU A 142 -10.69 5.07 1.02
CA LEU A 142 -10.95 5.95 2.17
C LEU A 142 -12.40 5.83 2.65
N GLU A 143 -13.36 5.75 1.73
CA GLU A 143 -14.78 5.56 2.05
C GLU A 143 -15.03 4.19 2.69
N PHE A 144 -14.48 3.13 2.10
CA PHE A 144 -14.55 1.78 2.65
C PHE A 144 -14.04 1.72 4.10
N LEU A 145 -12.85 2.27 4.36
CA LEU A 145 -12.22 2.24 5.67
C LEU A 145 -13.05 2.99 6.72
N ARG A 146 -13.59 4.18 6.36
CA ARG A 146 -14.46 4.95 7.26
C ARG A 146 -15.76 4.21 7.57
N ASN A 147 -16.38 3.61 6.56
CA ASN A 147 -17.66 2.91 6.71
C ASN A 147 -17.53 1.57 7.45
N ASN A 148 -16.31 1.05 7.63
CA ASN A 148 -16.06 -0.25 8.26
C ASN A 148 -15.13 -0.19 9.48
N VAL A 149 -14.94 0.98 10.12
CA VAL A 149 -14.05 1.15 11.29
C VAL A 149 -14.33 0.10 12.39
N GLU A 150 -15.60 -0.12 12.74
CA GLU A 150 -15.97 -1.07 13.80
C GLU A 150 -15.63 -2.52 13.46
N LYS A 151 -15.67 -2.90 12.16
CA LYS A 151 -15.28 -4.24 11.70
C LYS A 151 -13.75 -4.39 11.64
N ILE A 152 -13.05 -3.32 11.26
CA ILE A 152 -11.60 -3.30 11.09
C ILE A 152 -10.88 -3.28 12.45
N ARG A 153 -11.43 -2.55 13.42
CA ARG A 153 -10.84 -2.40 14.76
C ARG A 153 -10.43 -3.74 15.40
N PRO A 154 -11.30 -4.75 15.57
CA PRO A 154 -10.89 -6.01 16.18
C PRO A 154 -9.82 -6.76 15.38
N ILE A 155 -9.75 -6.57 14.06
CA ILE A 155 -8.71 -7.20 13.22
C ILE A 155 -7.35 -6.55 13.48
N ILE A 156 -7.29 -5.22 13.53
CA ILE A 156 -6.06 -4.47 13.83
C ILE A 156 -5.52 -4.85 15.22
N PHE A 157 -6.39 -5.07 16.20
CA PHE A 157 -6.02 -5.35 17.59
C PHE A 157 -5.97 -6.82 17.96
N SER A 158 -6.29 -7.72 17.02
CA SER A 158 -6.04 -9.16 17.17
C SER A 158 -4.55 -9.50 17.29
#